data_AF-A0A9X1R3C3-F1
#
_entry.id   AF-A0A9X1R3C3-F1
#
_cell.length_a   1.000
_cell.length_b   1.000
_cell.length_c   1.000
_cell.angle_alpha   90.00
_cell.angle_beta   90.00
_cell.angle_gamma   90.00
#
_symmetry.space_group_name_H-M   'P 1'
#
loop_
_entity.id
_entity.type
_entity.pdbx_description
1 polymer ?
#
loop_
_entity_poly.entity_id
_entity_poly.type
_entity_poly.pdbx_seq_one_letter_code
_entity_poly.pdbx_strand_id
1 'polypeptide(L)'
;MEKKKPIKRHIALQPLSRQHHFGLLFSWKIRKGFQKNIEIERMQEYAKWFYKHEITPHFNDEEKYVFPILDKENELVERALKEHRRIKRLFNDTEDPEKSLSKLEEELDAHIRFEERILFNEIQKVATEAQLAKIEEIHSDLEKSRDYHDPFWE
;
A
#
# COMPACT_ATOMS: atom_id res chain seq x y z
N MET A 1 23.84 6.88 13.44
CA MET A 1 22.65 6.16 12.97
C MET A 1 23.12 4.86 12.32
N GLU A 2 22.87 3.71 12.94
CA GLU A 2 23.16 2.43 12.28
C GLU A 2 22.43 2.37 10.94
N LYS A 3 23.19 2.13 9.86
CA LYS A 3 22.62 1.83 8.54
C LYS A 3 21.86 0.51 8.67
N LYS A 4 20.54 0.57 8.88
CA LYS A 4 19.67 -0.61 8.89
C LYS A 4 19.88 -1.35 7.57
N LYS A 5 20.29 -2.63 7.65
CA LYS A 5 20.44 -3.47 6.47
C LYS A 5 19.12 -3.50 5.70
N PRO A 6 19.15 -3.43 4.35
CA PRO A 6 17.96 -3.62 3.54
C PRO A 6 17.28 -4.95 3.90
N ILE A 7 15.95 -4.93 4.06
CA ILE A 7 15.18 -6.16 4.29
C ILE A 7 15.26 -6.99 3.01
N LYS A 8 15.74 -8.23 3.13
CA LYS A 8 15.79 -9.16 2.00
C LYS A 8 14.40 -9.76 1.81
N ARG A 9 13.74 -9.42 0.70
CA ARG A 9 12.40 -9.88 0.34
C ARG A 9 12.47 -11.07 -0.62
N HIS A 10 11.68 -12.11 -0.35
CA HIS A 10 11.49 -13.25 -1.25
C HIS A 10 11.03 -12.79 -2.63
N ILE A 11 11.49 -13.43 -3.71
CA ILE A 11 11.18 -13.05 -5.10
C ILE A 11 9.67 -12.94 -5.31
N ALA A 12 8.91 -13.93 -4.86
CA ALA A 12 7.45 -13.94 -4.91
C ALA A 12 6.76 -12.72 -4.29
N LEU A 13 7.33 -12.12 -3.23
CA LEU A 13 6.74 -10.97 -2.55
C LEU A 13 7.27 -9.63 -3.08
N GLN A 14 8.32 -9.62 -3.91
CA GLN A 14 8.89 -8.39 -4.45
C GLN A 14 7.89 -7.56 -5.28
N PRO A 15 6.98 -8.15 -6.10
CA PRO A 15 5.97 -7.37 -6.81
C PRO A 15 5.09 -6.53 -5.87
N LEU A 16 4.61 -7.12 -4.76
CA LEU A 16 3.84 -6.40 -3.75
C LEU A 16 4.68 -5.29 -3.10
N SER A 17 5.94 -5.57 -2.76
CA SER A 17 6.86 -4.55 -2.24
C SER A 17 7.14 -3.41 -3.26
N ARG A 18 7.03 -3.66 -4.56
CA ARG A 18 7.09 -2.59 -5.59
C ARG A 18 5.81 -1.75 -5.58
N GLN A 19 4.64 -2.36 -5.42
CA GLN A 19 3.39 -1.60 -5.26
C GLN A 19 3.39 -0.73 -3.99
N HIS A 20 3.96 -1.24 -2.89
CA HIS A 20 4.23 -0.45 -1.69
C HIS A 20 5.07 0.80 -1.96
N HIS A 21 6.04 0.73 -2.88
CA HIS A 21 6.79 1.93 -3.27
C HIS A 21 5.87 3.00 -3.89
N PHE A 22 4.88 2.61 -4.69
CA PHE A 22 3.89 3.55 -5.24
C PHE A 22 2.98 4.14 -4.15
N GLY A 23 2.58 3.35 -3.14
CA GLY A 23 1.83 3.86 -1.98
C GLY A 23 2.63 4.86 -1.12
N LEU A 24 3.93 4.62 -0.94
CA LEU A 24 4.83 5.58 -0.30
C LEU A 24 4.99 6.85 -1.14
N LEU A 25 5.10 6.71 -2.46
CA LEU A 25 5.18 7.83 -3.37
C LEU A 25 3.89 8.65 -3.37
N PHE A 26 2.72 8.00 -3.34
CA PHE A 26 1.42 8.67 -3.16
C PHE A 26 1.43 9.54 -1.90
N SER A 27 1.82 8.98 -0.75
CA SER A 27 1.88 9.69 0.52
C SER A 27 2.80 10.92 0.44
N TRP A 28 3.95 10.77 -0.21
CA TRP A 28 4.86 11.89 -0.48
C TRP A 28 4.24 12.95 -1.43
N LYS A 29 3.54 12.54 -2.49
CA LYS A 29 2.88 13.44 -3.45
C LYS A 29 1.80 14.28 -2.77
N ILE A 30 0.97 13.67 -1.91
CA ILE A 30 -0.04 14.38 -1.13
C ILE A 30 0.63 15.42 -0.19
N ARG A 31 1.68 15.02 0.54
CA ARG A 31 2.47 15.98 1.34
C ARG A 31 3.03 17.14 0.52
N LYS A 32 3.49 16.87 -0.70
CA LYS A 32 3.98 17.91 -1.61
C LYS A 32 2.88 18.85 -2.08
N GLY A 33 1.71 18.32 -2.38
CA GLY A 33 0.54 19.12 -2.74
C GLY A 33 0.17 20.11 -1.62
N PHE A 34 0.09 19.64 -0.38
CA PHE A 34 -0.13 20.52 0.77
C PHE A 34 0.95 21.59 0.92
N GLN A 35 2.24 21.22 0.82
CA GLN A 35 3.36 22.19 0.92
C GLN A 35 3.32 23.27 -0.16
N LYS A 36 2.81 22.94 -1.34
CA LYS A 36 2.68 23.86 -2.48
C LYS A 36 1.35 24.60 -2.51
N ASN A 37 0.48 24.40 -1.51
CA ASN A 37 -0.89 24.91 -1.48
C ASN A 37 -1.68 24.56 -2.77
N ILE A 38 -1.57 23.32 -3.22
CA ILE A 38 -2.35 22.81 -4.35
C ILE A 38 -3.82 22.70 -3.93
N GLU A 39 -4.72 23.02 -4.85
CA GLU A 39 -6.17 22.88 -4.66
C GLU A 39 -6.54 21.47 -4.20
N ILE A 40 -7.42 21.39 -3.20
CA ILE A 40 -7.83 20.13 -2.56
C ILE A 40 -8.50 19.21 -3.58
N GLU A 41 -9.32 19.76 -4.48
CA GLU A 41 -10.01 19.03 -5.53
C GLU A 41 -9.04 18.29 -6.44
N ARG A 42 -7.93 18.95 -6.84
CA ARG A 42 -6.90 18.38 -7.72
C ARG A 42 -6.19 17.20 -7.05
N MET A 43 -5.86 17.33 -5.75
CA MET A 43 -5.30 16.21 -4.98
C MET A 43 -6.32 15.08 -4.78
N GLN A 44 -7.60 15.41 -4.62
CA GLN A 44 -8.67 14.42 -4.46
C GLN A 44 -8.90 13.61 -5.74
N GLU A 45 -8.80 14.23 -6.92
CA GLU A 45 -8.87 13.53 -8.20
C GLU A 45 -7.73 12.51 -8.34
N TYR A 46 -6.51 12.88 -7.94
CA TYR A 46 -5.40 11.95 -7.88
C TYR A 46 -5.64 10.81 -6.89
N ALA A 47 -6.15 11.11 -5.68
CA ALA A 47 -6.47 10.10 -4.68
C ALA A 47 -7.54 9.11 -5.16
N LYS A 48 -8.59 9.58 -5.82
CA LYS A 48 -9.62 8.72 -6.43
C LYS A 48 -9.03 7.81 -7.51
N TRP A 49 -8.18 8.37 -8.38
CA TRP A 49 -7.50 7.59 -9.41
C TRP A 49 -6.58 6.52 -8.79
N PHE A 50 -5.77 6.90 -7.80
CA PHE A 50 -4.82 6.01 -7.13
C PHE A 50 -5.54 4.90 -6.36
N TYR A 51 -6.64 5.25 -5.68
CA TYR A 51 -7.47 4.28 -4.97
C TYR A 51 -7.98 3.16 -5.89
N LYS A 52 -8.51 3.55 -7.06
CA LYS A 52 -9.08 2.62 -8.03
C LYS A 52 -8.03 1.72 -8.68
N HIS A 53 -6.88 2.29 -9.04
CA HIS A 53 -5.91 1.61 -9.90
C HIS A 53 -4.78 0.92 -9.14
N GLU A 54 -4.45 1.39 -7.94
CA GLU A 54 -3.30 0.90 -7.18
C GLU A 54 -3.76 0.24 -5.87
N ILE A 55 -4.49 0.96 -5.01
CA ILE A 55 -4.84 0.48 -3.66
C ILE A 55 -5.85 -0.67 -3.67
N THR A 56 -6.94 -0.53 -4.43
CA THR A 56 -7.99 -1.56 -4.47
C THR A 56 -7.48 -2.92 -4.95
N PRO A 57 -6.78 -3.03 -6.10
CA PRO A 57 -6.25 -4.33 -6.53
C PRO A 57 -5.20 -4.85 -5.56
N HIS A 58 -4.28 -4.01 -5.09
CA HIS A 58 -3.23 -4.41 -4.15
C HIS A 58 -3.80 -5.02 -2.86
N PHE A 59 -4.71 -4.32 -2.17
CA PHE A 59 -5.36 -4.84 -0.96
C PHE A 59 -6.14 -6.14 -1.23
N ASN A 60 -6.78 -6.27 -2.40
CA ASN A 60 -7.48 -7.51 -2.73
C ASN A 60 -6.54 -8.69 -2.89
N ASP A 61 -5.37 -8.49 -3.51
CA ASP A 61 -4.37 -9.54 -3.69
C ASP A 61 -3.76 -9.96 -2.35
N GLU A 62 -3.49 -9.01 -1.47
CA GLU A 62 -2.99 -9.29 -0.12
C GLU A 62 -4.00 -10.07 0.72
N GLU A 63 -5.24 -9.58 0.79
CA GLU A 63 -6.32 -10.20 1.56
C GLU A 63 -6.63 -11.62 1.06
N LYS A 64 -6.48 -11.88 -0.24
CA LYS A 64 -6.86 -13.15 -0.87
C LYS A 64 -5.74 -14.18 -0.91
N TYR A 65 -4.49 -13.77 -1.08
CA TYR A 65 -3.39 -14.70 -1.37
C TYR A 65 -2.24 -14.63 -0.38
N VAL A 66 -2.04 -13.49 0.28
CA VAL A 66 -0.87 -13.24 1.13
C VAL A 66 -1.21 -13.45 2.60
N PHE A 67 -2.23 -12.75 3.09
CA PHE A 67 -2.65 -12.86 4.50
C PHE A 67 -3.13 -14.26 4.90
N PRO A 68 -3.80 -15.05 4.04
CA PRO A 68 -4.21 -16.42 4.39
C PRO A 68 -3.06 -17.42 4.58
N ILE A 69 -1.80 -17.01 4.34
CA ILE A 69 -0.63 -17.83 4.68
C ILE A 69 -0.46 -17.92 6.20
N LEU A 70 -0.83 -16.88 6.93
CA LEU A 70 -0.91 -16.91 8.38
C LEU A 70 -2.29 -17.39 8.84
N ASP A 71 -2.36 -17.86 10.08
CA ASP A 71 -3.64 -18.22 10.71
C ASP A 71 -4.61 -17.04 10.70
N LYS A 72 -5.90 -17.33 10.57
CA LYS A 72 -6.94 -16.31 10.47
C LYS A 72 -7.04 -15.43 11.73
N GLU A 73 -6.72 -16.01 12.88
CA GLU A 73 -6.68 -15.36 14.19
C GLU A 73 -5.33 -14.67 14.48
N ASN A 74 -4.44 -14.57 13.48
CA ASN A 74 -3.17 -13.87 13.64
C ASN A 74 -3.39 -12.36 13.82
N GLU A 75 -2.94 -11.82 14.96
CA GLU A 75 -3.13 -10.41 15.32
C GLU A 75 -2.57 -9.43 14.27
N LEU A 76 -1.52 -9.79 13.53
CA LEU A 76 -0.95 -8.95 12.49
C LEU A 76 -1.87 -8.87 11.27
N VAL A 77 -2.52 -9.98 10.90
CA VAL A 77 -3.52 -10.02 9.83
C VAL A 77 -4.77 -9.24 10.24
N GLU A 78 -5.25 -9.42 11.47
CA GLU A 78 -6.40 -8.65 11.99
C GLU A 78 -6.13 -7.14 11.94
N ARG A 79 -4.92 -6.74 12.34
CA ARG A 79 -4.44 -5.36 12.25
C ARG A 79 -4.44 -4.87 10.80
N ALA A 80 -3.81 -5.59 9.87
CA ALA A 80 -3.75 -5.21 8.46
C ALA A 80 -5.15 -5.01 7.87
N LEU A 81 -6.07 -5.95 8.09
CA LEU A 81 -7.45 -5.87 7.65
C LEU A 81 -8.21 -4.67 8.24
N LYS A 82 -7.93 -4.32 9.51
CA LYS A 82 -8.51 -3.14 10.14
C LYS A 82 -7.97 -1.84 9.52
N GLU A 83 -6.66 -1.78 9.26
CA GLU A 83 -6.00 -0.67 8.59
C GLU A 83 -6.53 -0.53 7.14
N HIS A 84 -6.67 -1.62 6.37
CA HIS A 84 -7.30 -1.62 5.04
C HIS A 84 -8.69 -0.99 5.06
N ARG A 85 -9.57 -1.45 5.97
CA ARG A 85 -10.93 -0.90 6.10
C ARG A 85 -10.94 0.58 6.47
N ARG A 86 -9.94 1.05 7.20
CA ARG A 86 -9.81 2.45 7.58
C ARG A 86 -9.31 3.29 6.40
N ILE A 87 -8.24 2.87 5.74
CA ILE A 87 -7.66 3.53 4.56
C ILE A 87 -8.70 3.60 3.43
N LYS A 88 -9.39 2.49 3.14
CA LYS A 88 -10.51 2.46 2.18
C LYS A 88 -11.58 3.51 2.50
N ARG A 89 -11.92 3.72 3.77
CA ARG A 89 -12.89 4.76 4.18
C ARG A 89 -12.38 6.17 3.91
N LEU A 90 -11.11 6.45 4.24
CA LEU A 90 -10.52 7.77 4.00
C LEU A 90 -10.46 8.12 2.50
N PHE A 91 -10.15 7.15 1.63
CA PHE A 91 -10.19 7.37 0.17
C PHE A 91 -11.57 7.69 -0.38
N ASN A 92 -12.63 7.21 0.28
CA ASN A 92 -14.02 7.42 -0.16
C ASN A 92 -14.73 8.54 0.62
N ASP A 93 -14.04 9.22 1.53
CA ASP A 93 -14.61 10.33 2.29
C ASP A 93 -14.73 11.58 1.42
N THR A 94 -15.95 12.10 1.34
CA THR A 94 -16.30 13.31 0.59
C THR A 94 -16.76 14.45 1.49
N GLU A 95 -16.91 14.22 2.80
CA GLU A 95 -17.38 15.25 3.74
C GLU A 95 -16.28 16.25 4.09
N ASP A 96 -15.05 15.76 4.32
CA ASP A 96 -13.88 16.59 4.63
C ASP A 96 -12.64 16.07 3.87
N PRO A 97 -12.55 16.37 2.56
CA PRO A 97 -11.48 15.85 1.71
C PRO A 97 -10.08 16.27 2.16
N GLU A 98 -9.92 17.49 2.65
CA GLU A 98 -8.63 18.00 3.13
C GLU A 98 -8.11 17.17 4.32
N LYS A 99 -8.95 16.98 5.33
CA LYS A 99 -8.60 16.16 6.50
C LYS A 99 -8.37 14.70 6.13
N SER A 100 -9.17 14.16 5.21
CA SER A 100 -9.01 12.78 4.77
C SER A 100 -7.74 12.57 3.96
N LEU A 101 -7.34 13.50 3.09
CA LEU A 101 -6.05 13.49 2.41
C LEU A 101 -4.88 13.58 3.38
N SER A 102 -4.96 14.46 4.38
CA SER A 102 -3.94 14.59 5.44
C SER A 102 -3.79 13.30 6.25
N LYS A 103 -4.88 12.59 6.55
CA LYS A 103 -4.79 11.29 7.24
C LYS A 103 -4.31 10.17 6.32
N LEU A 104 -4.70 10.18 5.05
CA LEU A 104 -4.31 9.15 4.09
C LEU A 104 -2.81 9.06 3.94
N GLU A 105 -2.11 10.19 3.83
CA GLU A 105 -0.67 10.17 3.65
C GLU A 105 0.06 9.55 4.85
N GLU A 106 -0.39 9.87 6.08
CA GLU A 106 0.19 9.34 7.30
C GLU A 106 -0.18 7.86 7.52
N GLU A 107 -1.46 7.52 7.42
CA GLU A 107 -1.98 6.18 7.71
C GLU A 107 -1.51 5.17 6.66
N LEU A 108 -1.42 5.55 5.38
CA LEU A 108 -0.91 4.66 4.33
C LEU A 108 0.61 4.42 4.45
N ASP A 109 1.41 5.46 4.71
CA ASP A 109 2.86 5.30 4.95
C ASP A 109 3.10 4.39 6.18
N ALA A 110 2.37 4.62 7.27
CA ALA A 110 2.48 3.81 8.48
C ALA A 110 2.11 2.34 8.24
N HIS A 111 1.02 2.10 7.52
CA HIS A 111 0.54 0.76 7.16
C HIS A 111 1.58 0.01 6.30
N ILE A 112 2.04 0.61 5.20
CA ILE A 112 3.06 0.00 4.32
C ILE A 112 4.34 -0.34 5.10
N ARG A 113 4.78 0.57 5.98
CA ARG A 113 5.97 0.30 6.81
C ARG A 113 5.75 -0.85 7.79
N PHE A 114 4.54 -0.97 8.34
CA PHE A 114 4.19 -2.09 9.19
C PHE A 114 4.27 -3.40 8.41
N GLU A 115 3.69 -3.45 7.22
CA GLU A 115 3.66 -4.67 6.43
C GLU A 115 5.05 -5.09 5.99
N GLU A 116 5.81 -4.16 5.43
CA GLU A 116 7.17 -4.42 4.96
C GLU A 116 8.10 -4.86 6.10
N ARG A 117 8.02 -4.23 7.27
CA ARG A 117 8.97 -4.48 8.36
C ARG A 117 8.57 -5.62 9.26
N ILE A 118 7.28 -5.94 9.34
CA ILE A 118 6.75 -6.90 10.31
C ILE A 118 5.97 -8.00 9.57
N LEU A 119 4.82 -7.70 9.00
CA LEU A 119 3.89 -8.71 8.49
C LEU A 119 4.52 -9.60 7.41
N PHE A 120 5.10 -9.02 6.37
CA PHE A 120 5.68 -9.79 5.27
C PHE A 120 6.93 -10.58 5.70
N ASN A 121 7.59 -10.16 6.78
CA ASN A 121 8.69 -10.94 7.35
C ASN A 121 8.17 -12.20 8.07
N GLU A 122 7.05 -12.10 8.79
CA GLU A 122 6.42 -13.27 9.40
C GLU A 122 5.86 -14.23 8.35
N ILE A 123 5.19 -13.70 7.31
CA ILE A 123 4.68 -14.50 6.18
C ILE A 123 5.83 -15.27 5.52
N GLN A 124 6.93 -14.60 5.18
CA GLN A 124 8.09 -15.23 4.54
C GLN A 124 8.72 -16.36 5.37
N LYS A 125 8.59 -16.36 6.71
CA LYS A 125 9.14 -17.42 7.57
C LYS A 125 8.34 -18.72 7.49
N VAL A 126 7.03 -18.64 7.23
CA VAL A 126 6.12 -19.78 7.33
C VAL A 126 5.52 -20.19 5.98
N ALA A 127 5.61 -19.34 4.96
CA ALA A 127 5.10 -19.62 3.63
C ALA A 127 5.77 -20.87 3.03
N THR A 128 4.94 -21.77 2.50
CA THR A 128 5.40 -22.92 1.71
C THR A 128 5.79 -22.50 0.30
N GLU A 129 6.65 -23.28 -0.35
CA GLU A 129 7.03 -23.07 -1.76
C GLU A 129 5.80 -23.00 -2.68
N ALA A 130 4.78 -23.82 -2.44
CA ALA A 130 3.55 -23.80 -3.24
C ALA A 130 2.76 -22.49 -3.07
N GLN A 131 2.70 -21.94 -1.85
CA GLN A 131 2.07 -20.64 -1.59
C GLN A 131 2.87 -19.49 -2.22
N LEU A 132 4.20 -19.51 -2.12
CA LEU A 132 5.08 -18.51 -2.72
C LEU A 132 4.99 -18.54 -4.25
N ALA A 133 5.02 -19.73 -4.86
CA ALA A 133 4.84 -19.90 -6.29
C ALA A 133 3.47 -19.36 -6.75
N LYS A 134 2.42 -19.56 -5.94
CA LYS A 134 1.10 -19.02 -6.27
C LYS A 134 1.08 -17.48 -6.25
N ILE A 135 1.73 -16.87 -5.26
CA ILE A 135 1.86 -15.41 -5.22
C ILE A 135 2.63 -14.92 -6.44
N GLU A 136 3.77 -15.54 -6.77
CA GLU A 136 4.59 -15.17 -7.92
C GLU A 136 3.82 -15.25 -9.25
N GLU A 137 3.05 -16.34 -9.46
CA GLU A 137 2.20 -16.53 -10.64
C GLU A 137 1.17 -15.40 -10.81
N ILE A 138 0.50 -15.00 -9.73
CA ILE A 138 -0.55 -13.96 -9.79
C ILE A 138 0.05 -12.58 -10.10
N HIS A 139 1.31 -12.36 -9.70
CA HIS A 139 1.95 -11.06 -9.75
C HIS A 139 2.98 -10.94 -10.90
N SER A 140 3.04 -11.91 -11.82
CA SER A 140 4.01 -11.94 -12.92
C SER A 140 3.84 -10.77 -13.90
N ASP A 141 2.63 -10.24 -14.03
CA ASP A 141 2.27 -9.22 -15.03
C ASP A 141 2.15 -7.80 -14.45
N LEU A 142 2.44 -7.60 -13.16
CA LEU A 142 2.26 -6.32 -12.46
C LEU A 142 3.31 -5.24 -12.79
N GLU A 143 4.15 -5.44 -13.81
CA GLU A 143 5.36 -4.63 -14.03
C GLU A 143 5.13 -3.16 -14.45
N LYS A 144 3.89 -2.66 -14.55
CA LYS A 144 3.64 -1.29 -15.04
C LYS A 144 2.79 -0.47 -14.08
N SER A 145 3.46 0.42 -13.33
CA SER A 145 2.83 1.61 -12.75
C SER A 145 2.13 2.37 -13.85
N ARG A 146 0.89 2.77 -13.60
CA ARG A 146 0.17 3.66 -14.51
C ARG A 146 0.61 5.09 -14.21
N ASP A 147 0.97 5.85 -15.23
CA ASP A 147 1.27 7.27 -15.03
C ASP A 147 -0.02 8.05 -14.82
N TYR A 148 -0.04 8.88 -13.78
CA TYR A 148 -1.12 9.84 -13.58
C TYR A 148 -0.83 11.09 -14.40
N HIS A 149 -1.83 11.54 -15.15
CA HIS A 149 -1.70 12.56 -16.19
C HIS A 149 -1.41 13.98 -15.67
N ASP A 150 -1.66 14.24 -14.38
CA ASP A 150 -1.53 15.58 -13.80
C ASP A 150 -0.51 15.60 -12.63
N PRO A 151 0.75 16.00 -12.87
CA PRO A 151 1.82 15.95 -11.88
C PRO A 151 1.82 17.17 -10.95
N PHE A 152 0.76 17.36 -10.16
CA PHE A 152 0.62 18.52 -9.24
C PHE A 152 1.72 18.67 -8.19
N TRP A 153 2.49 17.60 -7.95
CA TRP A 153 3.57 17.53 -6.97
C TRP A 153 4.90 18.13 -7.43
N GLU A 154 5.03 18.46 -8.73
CA GLU A 154 6.23 19.03 -9.35
C GLU A 154 6.40 20.52 -9.05
#